data_AF-A0A075H1N1-F1
#
_entry.id   AF-A0A075H1N1-F1
#
_cell.length_a   1.000
_cell.length_b   1.000
_cell.length_c   1.000
_cell.angle_alpha   90.00
_cell.angle_beta   90.00
_cell.angle_gamma   90.00
#
_symmetry.space_group_name_H-M   'P 1'
#
loop_
_entity.id
_entity.type
_entity.pdbx_description
1 polymer ?
#
loop_
_entity_poly.entity_id
_entity_poly.type
_entity_poly.pdbx_seq_one_letter_code
_entity_poly.pdbx_strand_id
1 'polypeptide(L)'
;MPRSKLQRDIEASVATNLLVICVDRDNDVGKKAGISTPVVGRNACIEAAQRLALEDPEDADSNAIFSAIKTYEDLVSSGYKAQVITVAGVETRSVQGDEKNCFRDKISIK
;
A
#
# COMPACT_ATOMS: atom_id res chain seq x y z
N MET A 1 13.62 -35.36 -9.22
CA MET A 1 14.90 -34.63 -9.45
C MET A 1 14.82 -33.28 -8.76
N PRO A 2 15.70 -32.96 -7.81
CA PRO A 2 15.72 -31.64 -7.16
C PRO A 2 16.21 -30.58 -8.15
N ARG A 3 15.54 -29.42 -8.19
CA ARG A 3 15.89 -28.31 -9.10
C ARG A 3 17.29 -27.76 -8.79
N SER A 4 18.03 -27.44 -9.84
CA SER A 4 19.41 -26.95 -9.75
C SER A 4 19.45 -25.60 -9.01
N LYS A 5 20.58 -25.32 -8.36
CA LYS A 5 20.80 -24.07 -7.61
C LYS A 5 20.59 -22.84 -8.51
N LEU A 6 21.11 -22.90 -9.73
CA LEU A 6 20.91 -21.93 -10.80
C LEU A 6 19.44 -21.65 -11.15
N GLN A 7 18.58 -22.68 -11.22
CA GLN A 7 17.15 -22.47 -11.48
C GLN A 7 16.46 -21.67 -10.37
N ARG A 8 16.83 -21.95 -9.11
CA ARG A 8 16.30 -21.19 -7.95
C ARG A 8 16.84 -19.77 -7.92
N ASP A 9 18.10 -19.56 -8.26
CA ASP A 9 18.72 -18.24 -8.27
C ASP A 9 18.13 -17.37 -9.40
N ILE A 10 17.79 -17.96 -10.55
CA ILE A 10 17.06 -17.29 -11.64
C ILE A 10 15.60 -16.98 -11.25
N GLU A 11 14.87 -17.93 -10.67
CA GLU A 11 13.51 -17.66 -10.17
C GLU A 11 13.49 -16.59 -9.06
N ALA A 12 14.51 -16.58 -8.19
CA ALA A 12 14.66 -15.57 -7.14
C ALA A 12 15.07 -14.19 -7.69
N SER A 13 15.89 -14.14 -8.75
CA SER A 13 16.22 -12.87 -9.41
C SER A 13 15.08 -12.33 -10.29
N VAL A 14 14.18 -13.20 -10.76
CA VAL A 14 12.96 -12.84 -11.50
C VAL A 14 11.80 -12.52 -10.55
N ALA A 15 11.81 -13.04 -9.32
CA ALA A 15 10.83 -12.72 -8.28
C ALA A 15 11.16 -11.38 -7.59
N THR A 16 11.13 -10.29 -8.36
CA THR A 16 11.15 -8.95 -7.77
C THR A 16 9.77 -8.68 -7.18
N ASN A 17 9.62 -9.02 -5.90
CA ASN A 17 8.41 -8.68 -5.13
C ASN A 17 8.42 -7.18 -4.85
N LEU A 18 7.63 -6.44 -5.62
CA LEU A 18 7.47 -5.00 -5.49
C LEU A 18 6.30 -4.68 -4.57
N LEU A 19 6.45 -3.62 -3.79
CA LEU A 19 5.40 -3.12 -2.91
C LEU A 19 5.15 -1.65 -3.27
N VAL A 20 3.92 -1.35 -3.66
CA VAL A 20 3.44 0.00 -3.90
C VAL A 20 2.70 0.46 -2.65
N ILE A 21 3.16 1.57 -2.07
CA ILE A 21 2.60 2.11 -0.83
C ILE A 21 2.04 3.51 -1.12
N CYS A 22 0.75 3.69 -0.87
CA CYS A 22 0.15 5.01 -0.74
C CYS A 22 0.22 5.43 0.73
N VAL A 23 0.70 6.65 1.00
CA VAL A 23 0.84 7.19 2.35
C VAL A 23 -0.01 8.45 2.47
N ASP A 24 -1.09 8.36 3.22
CA ASP A 24 -1.92 9.48 3.67
C ASP A 24 -1.31 10.00 5.00
N ARG A 25 -0.92 11.27 5.05
CA ARG A 25 -0.14 11.80 6.17
C ARG A 25 -1.02 12.26 7.33
N ASP A 26 -2.15 12.86 7.03
CA ASP A 26 -3.06 13.53 7.95
C ASP A 26 -4.29 12.70 8.31
N ASN A 27 -4.35 11.47 7.81
CA ASN A 27 -5.33 10.44 8.11
C ASN A 27 -6.72 10.76 7.57
N ASP A 28 -6.81 11.34 6.38
CA ASP A 28 -8.09 11.61 5.72
C ASP A 28 -8.82 10.32 5.35
N VAL A 29 -8.10 9.25 4.99
CA VAL A 29 -8.66 7.90 4.80
C VAL A 29 -9.33 7.37 6.07
N GLY A 30 -8.73 7.58 7.24
CA GLY A 30 -9.30 7.13 8.50
C GLY A 30 -10.41 8.05 9.00
N LYS A 31 -10.24 9.37 8.88
CA LYS A 31 -11.14 10.38 9.45
C LYS A 31 -12.38 10.61 8.60
N LYS A 32 -12.22 10.71 7.29
CA LYS A 32 -13.30 11.06 6.36
C LYS A 32 -13.99 9.79 5.85
N ALA A 33 -13.22 8.82 5.37
CA ALA A 33 -13.79 7.60 4.80
C ALA A 33 -14.12 6.52 5.85
N GLY A 34 -13.67 6.68 7.12
CA GLY A 34 -13.94 5.72 8.20
C GLY A 34 -13.21 4.38 8.01
N ILE A 35 -12.08 4.37 7.32
CA ILE A 35 -11.38 3.14 6.93
C ILE A 35 -10.17 2.90 7.83
N SER A 36 -10.11 1.71 8.43
CA SER A 36 -8.92 1.30 9.17
C SER A 36 -7.76 1.03 8.21
N THR A 37 -6.64 1.71 8.43
CA THR A 37 -5.37 1.44 7.76
C THR A 37 -4.49 0.52 8.62
N PRO A 38 -3.53 -0.24 8.04
CA PRO A 38 -3.23 -0.31 6.61
C PRO A 38 -4.26 -1.11 5.81
N VAL A 39 -4.65 -0.58 4.66
CA VAL A 39 -5.50 -1.25 3.66
C VAL A 39 -4.60 -2.04 2.73
N VAL A 40 -4.81 -3.35 2.60
CA VAL A 40 -3.94 -4.23 1.83
C VAL A 40 -4.69 -4.85 0.65
N GLY A 41 -4.09 -4.75 -0.53
CA GLY A 41 -4.57 -5.39 -1.75
C GLY A 41 -5.38 -4.46 -2.66
N ARG A 42 -5.34 -4.75 -3.96
CA ARG A 42 -5.92 -3.91 -5.02
C ARG A 42 -7.37 -3.53 -4.77
N ASN A 43 -8.24 -4.51 -4.54
CA ASN A 43 -9.68 -4.26 -4.40
C ASN A 43 -10.00 -3.46 -3.13
N ALA A 44 -9.29 -3.74 -2.03
CA ALA A 44 -9.47 -3.00 -0.78
C ALA A 44 -9.02 -1.54 -0.94
N CYS A 45 -7.90 -1.29 -1.64
CA CYS A 45 -7.47 0.07 -1.96
C CYS A 45 -8.47 0.80 -2.88
N ILE A 46 -9.07 0.11 -3.86
CA ILE A 46 -10.10 0.70 -4.74
C ILE A 46 -11.33 1.11 -3.92
N GLU A 47 -11.83 0.22 -3.06
CA GLU A 47 -12.96 0.52 -2.18
C GLU A 47 -12.64 1.71 -1.27
N ALA A 48 -11.41 1.78 -0.77
CA ALA A 48 -10.98 2.88 0.08
C ALA A 48 -10.94 4.22 -0.65
N ALA A 49 -10.37 4.26 -1.86
CA ALA A 49 -10.35 5.44 -2.70
C ALA A 49 -11.78 5.89 -3.09
N GLN A 50 -12.66 4.94 -3.41
CA GLN A 50 -14.06 5.23 -3.75
C GLN A 50 -14.83 5.83 -2.58
N ARG A 51 -14.69 5.27 -1.38
CA ARG A 51 -15.33 5.83 -0.18
C ARG A 51 -14.81 7.22 0.12
N LEU A 52 -13.50 7.43 0.08
CA LEU A 52 -12.92 8.75 0.32
C LEU A 52 -13.42 9.78 -0.70
N ALA A 53 -13.45 9.44 -1.99
CA ALA A 53 -13.98 10.32 -3.03
C ALA A 53 -15.50 10.59 -2.93
N LEU A 54 -16.26 9.68 -2.32
CA LEU A 54 -17.69 9.87 -2.08
C LEU A 54 -17.95 10.76 -0.85
N GLU A 55 -17.14 10.64 0.19
CA GLU A 55 -17.25 11.45 1.42
C GLU A 55 -16.67 12.87 1.22
N ASP A 56 -15.53 12.98 0.52
CA ASP A 56 -14.86 14.24 0.21
C ASP A 56 -14.31 14.23 -1.22
N PRO A 57 -15.11 14.61 -2.23
CA PRO A 57 -14.69 14.60 -3.63
C PRO A 57 -13.61 15.65 -3.97
N GLU A 58 -13.38 16.64 -3.11
CA GLU A 58 -12.33 17.64 -3.29
C GLU A 58 -10.97 17.17 -2.74
N ASP A 59 -10.96 16.04 -2.02
CA ASP A 59 -9.78 15.46 -1.40
C ASP A 59 -8.83 14.83 -2.44
N ALA A 60 -7.55 15.24 -2.39
CA ALA A 60 -6.50 14.76 -3.28
C ALA A 60 -5.99 13.35 -2.93
N ASP A 61 -6.18 12.86 -1.70
CA ASP A 61 -5.71 11.55 -1.26
C ASP A 61 -6.45 10.41 -1.95
N SER A 62 -7.70 10.63 -2.34
CA SER A 62 -8.44 9.69 -3.19
C SER A 62 -7.68 9.42 -4.50
N ASN A 63 -7.16 10.47 -5.14
CA ASN A 63 -6.35 10.38 -6.36
C ASN A 63 -4.98 9.74 -6.10
N ALA A 64 -4.38 9.98 -4.93
CA ALA A 64 -3.13 9.33 -4.54
C ALA A 64 -3.28 7.80 -4.48
N ILE A 65 -4.38 7.31 -3.88
CA ILE A 65 -4.67 5.87 -3.81
C ILE A 65 -4.91 5.30 -5.21
N PHE A 66 -5.68 5.99 -6.07
CA PHE A 66 -5.86 5.56 -7.46
C PHE A 66 -4.55 5.50 -8.25
N SER A 67 -3.64 6.45 -8.03
CA SER A 67 -2.31 6.45 -8.64
C SER A 67 -1.46 5.25 -8.20
N ALA A 68 -1.52 4.90 -6.90
CA ALA A 68 -0.86 3.71 -6.37
C ALA A 68 -1.43 2.41 -6.97
N ILE A 69 -2.75 2.31 -7.12
CA ILE A 69 -3.40 1.17 -7.79
C ILE A 69 -2.95 1.07 -9.25
N LYS A 70 -2.93 2.19 -9.99
CA LYS A 70 -2.46 2.22 -11.37
C LYS A 70 -1.02 1.74 -11.49
N THR A 71 -0.14 2.25 -10.63
CA THR A 71 1.27 1.83 -10.59
C THR A 71 1.38 0.32 -10.34
N TYR A 72 0.60 -0.21 -9.40
CA TYR A 72 0.51 -1.65 -9.17
C TYR A 72 0.07 -2.41 -10.42
N GLU A 73 -0.95 -1.93 -11.15
CA GLU A 73 -1.43 -2.58 -12.38
C GLU A 73 -0.38 -2.55 -13.49
N ASP A 74 0.34 -1.43 -13.65
CA ASP A 74 1.41 -1.30 -14.62
C ASP A 74 2.56 -2.28 -14.31
N LEU A 75 2.92 -2.44 -13.03
CA LEU A 75 3.91 -3.40 -12.58
C LEU A 75 3.48 -4.85 -12.83
N VAL A 76 2.24 -5.20 -12.48
CA VAL A 76 1.71 -6.55 -12.72
C VAL A 76 1.63 -6.85 -14.22
N SER A 77 1.19 -5.87 -15.03
CA SER A 77 1.13 -5.99 -16.49
C SER A 77 2.51 -6.13 -17.13
N SER A 78 3.53 -5.55 -16.51
CA SER A 78 4.93 -5.69 -16.93
C SER A 78 5.59 -7.00 -16.48
N GLY A 79 4.83 -7.90 -15.82
CA GLY A 79 5.29 -9.22 -15.39
C GLY A 79 5.93 -9.26 -14.00
N TYR A 80 5.87 -8.16 -13.23
CA TYR A 80 6.36 -8.15 -11.86
C TYR A 80 5.33 -8.71 -10.88
N LYS A 81 5.82 -9.31 -9.79
CA LYS A 81 4.99 -9.62 -8.62
C LYS A 81 4.88 -8.37 -7.77
N ALA A 82 3.76 -7.67 -7.85
CA ALA A 82 3.52 -6.47 -7.04
C ALA A 82 2.44 -6.70 -5.98
N GLN A 83 2.47 -5.90 -4.91
CA GLN A 83 1.37 -5.74 -3.94
C GLN A 83 1.14 -4.24 -3.74
N VAL A 84 -0.11 -3.84 -3.51
CA VAL A 84 -0.46 -2.45 -3.20
C VAL A 84 -1.04 -2.36 -1.79
N ILE A 85 -0.63 -1.32 -1.06
CA ILE A 85 -1.14 -1.01 0.27
C ILE A 85 -1.37 0.50 0.41
N THR A 86 -2.38 0.87 1.20
CA THR A 86 -2.61 2.25 1.63
C THR A 86 -2.43 2.33 3.14
N VAL A 87 -1.58 3.24 3.59
CA VAL A 87 -1.30 3.49 5.01
C VAL A 87 -1.68 4.93 5.30
N ALA A 88 -2.30 5.17 6.45
CA ALA A 88 -2.60 6.51 6.93
C ALA A 88 -1.84 6.80 8.23
N GLY A 89 -1.48 8.06 8.43
CA GLY A 89 -0.84 8.54 9.64
C GLY A 89 -1.75 8.47 10.87
N VAL A 90 -1.19 8.80 12.04
CA VAL A 90 -1.96 9.04 13.27
C VAL A 90 -1.88 10.51 13.64
N GLU A 91 -2.97 11.05 14.16
CA GLU A 91 -3.17 12.48 14.40
C GLU A 91 -2.29 13.08 15.52
N THR A 92 -1.45 12.28 16.18
CA THR A 92 -0.57 12.74 17.26
C THR A 92 0.63 13.52 16.71
N ARG A 93 0.40 14.79 16.34
CA ARG A 93 1.44 15.81 16.20
C ARG A 93 2.03 16.11 17.58
N SER A 94 3.07 15.38 17.95
CA SER A 94 3.97 15.76 19.04
C SER A 94 5.34 15.24 18.66
N VAL A 95 6.41 15.97 18.94
CA VAL A 95 7.81 15.62 18.61
C VAL A 95 8.30 14.34 19.33
N GLN A 96 7.41 13.64 20.05
CA GLN A 96 7.57 12.26 20.54
C GLN A 96 6.97 11.20 19.58
N GLY A 97 6.38 11.62 18.47
CA GLY A 97 5.77 10.79 17.43
C GLY A 97 6.76 10.21 16.42
N ASP A 98 7.98 10.75 16.35
CA ASP A 98 9.04 10.25 15.47
C ASP A 98 9.76 9.01 16.03
N GLU A 99 9.64 8.71 17.33
CA GLU A 99 10.40 7.62 17.98
C GLU A 99 9.57 6.39 18.38
N LYS A 100 8.23 6.48 18.44
CA LYS A 100 7.39 5.38 18.99
C LYS A 100 6.46 4.68 18.03
N ASN A 101 6.13 5.27 16.89
CA ASN A 101 5.50 4.52 15.79
C ASN A 101 6.56 4.04 14.80
N CYS A 102 7.59 3.43 15.38
CA CYS A 102 8.30 2.32 14.78
C CYS A 102 7.25 1.36 14.21
N PHE A 103 7.09 1.35 12.89
CA PHE A 103 6.60 0.28 12.00
C PHE A 103 6.39 -1.09 12.70
N ARG A 104 5.41 -1.16 13.60
CA ARG A 104 5.07 -2.37 14.38
C ARG A 104 3.77 -2.99 13.92
N ASP A 105 3.13 -2.40 12.92
CA ASP A 105 2.24 -3.16 12.07
C ASP A 105 3.13 -4.07 11.23
N LYS A 106 3.30 -5.29 11.72
CA LYS A 106 3.82 -6.40 10.92
C LYS A 106 2.88 -6.54 9.72
N ILE A 107 3.18 -5.82 8.65
CA ILE A 107 2.63 -6.10 7.32
C ILE A 107 3.20 -7.46 6.96
N SER A 108 2.47 -8.51 7.31
CA SER A 108 2.83 -9.88 7.01
C SER A 108 2.51 -10.09 5.54
N ILE A 109 3.46 -9.72 4.67
CA ILE A 109 3.43 -10.07 3.24
C ILE A 109 3.58 -11.60 3.19
N LYS A 110 2.46 -12.32 3.01
CA LYS A 110 2.45 -13.77 2.79
C LYS A 110 2.75 -14.10 1.34
#